data_AF-A0AAW6E9C0-F1
#
_entry.id   AF-A0AAW6E9C0-F1
#
_cell.length_a   1.000
_cell.length_b   1.000
_cell.length_c   1.000
_cell.angle_alpha   90.00
_cell.angle_beta   90.00
_cell.angle_gamma   90.00
#
_symmetry.space_group_name_H-M   'P 1'
#
loop_
_entity.id
_entity.type
_entity.pdbx_description
1 polymer ?
#
loop_
_entity_poly.entity_id
_entity_poly.type
_entity_poly.pdbx_seq_one_letter_code
_entity_poly.pdbx_strand_id
1 'polypeptide(L)'
;MKQKDKKKSGKSDKKKRWFLFRQIKRNVALVEDSIAGGIEHPLEFVSFLLPLIIMGISVVCFVVALIMFIVRGGYTYQINAARDDIFNNIRRMMTSGTVGIVLNGVIESIIWILFALEMLVITCSYIITENAVKKIISAILYISSLVCFSVDALLFKNSDSLTRKQERLWTAILSSFDGSHTNGIMYVFCIGAVTLIILLVLTMFSKQKEKTKCALVAAIMSYIIIPVFLMIVENIIPLVLILIVTVIMVILTRYGCKLMDEYSKVSNERSKERLKERRERRESAKEREENADKAGKTGSNQYQKKVNLELNTNFWRSKGGQATNAPAADCVYCYDNQHTIMFVCTVQQFEQGKVAVYNKKKRITTVAGCKPPQR
;
A
#
# COMPACT_ATOMS: atom_id res chain seq x y z
N MET A 1 1.03 15.22 72.08
CA MET A 1 0.90 15.94 70.78
C MET A 1 0.12 15.19 69.67
N LYS A 2 -0.07 13.86 69.70
CA LYS A 2 -0.68 13.07 68.59
C LYS A 2 -2.22 13.09 68.43
N GLN A 3 -2.99 13.75 69.31
CA GLN A 3 -4.48 13.70 69.25
C GLN A 3 -5.14 14.88 68.49
N LYS A 4 -4.43 15.99 68.26
CA LYS A 4 -4.99 17.16 67.54
C LYS A 4 -5.01 16.99 66.02
N ASP A 5 -4.10 16.19 65.45
CA ASP A 5 -3.99 16.03 64.00
C ASP A 5 -5.04 15.08 63.40
N LYS A 6 -5.45 14.02 64.14
CA LYS A 6 -6.58 13.16 63.73
C LYS A 6 -7.90 13.91 63.66
N LYS A 7 -8.12 14.90 64.54
CA LYS A 7 -9.37 15.70 64.57
C LYS A 7 -9.46 16.72 63.42
N LYS A 8 -8.33 17.24 62.92
CA LYS A 8 -8.28 18.12 61.74
C LYS A 8 -8.44 17.35 60.43
N SER A 9 -7.85 16.16 60.31
CA SER A 9 -8.00 15.27 59.15
C SER A 9 -9.47 14.85 58.90
N GLY A 10 -10.20 14.42 59.94
CA GLY A 10 -11.61 14.02 59.80
C GLY A 10 -12.60 15.16 59.50
N LYS A 11 -12.27 16.41 59.84
CA LYS A 11 -13.08 17.60 59.51
C LYS A 11 -12.95 18.01 58.04
N SER A 12 -11.74 17.86 57.46
CA SER A 12 -11.48 18.11 56.04
C SER A 12 -12.21 17.11 55.15
N ASP A 13 -12.21 15.84 55.55
CA ASP A 13 -12.84 14.75 54.78
C ASP A 13 -14.37 14.81 54.81
N LYS A 14 -14.97 15.20 55.95
CA LYS A 14 -16.41 15.51 56.04
C LYS A 14 -16.83 16.69 55.16
N LYS A 15 -16.00 17.74 55.06
CA LYS A 15 -16.25 18.88 54.16
C LYS A 15 -16.20 18.47 52.69
N LYS A 16 -15.22 17.63 52.29
CA LYS A 16 -15.13 17.09 50.92
C LYS A 16 -16.33 16.22 50.56
N ARG A 17 -16.73 15.30 51.45
CA ARG A 17 -17.94 14.49 51.26
C ARG A 17 -19.21 15.35 51.15
N TRP A 18 -19.35 16.37 51.99
CA TRP A 18 -20.50 17.27 51.94
C TRP A 18 -20.54 18.09 50.64
N PHE A 19 -19.38 18.52 50.14
CA PHE A 19 -19.27 19.20 48.85
C PHE A 19 -19.65 18.27 47.68
N LEU A 20 -19.15 17.04 47.66
CA LEU A 20 -19.53 16.03 46.66
C LEU A 20 -21.02 15.70 46.70
N PHE A 21 -21.59 15.54 47.89
CA PHE A 21 -23.03 15.26 48.05
C PHE A 21 -23.89 16.42 47.53
N ARG A 22 -23.45 17.67 47.75
CA ARG A 22 -24.12 18.86 47.20
C ARG A 22 -24.02 18.94 45.68
N GLN A 23 -22.89 18.54 45.10
CA GLN A 23 -22.72 18.45 43.64
C GLN A 23 -23.61 17.37 43.04
N ILE A 24 -23.65 16.17 43.64
CA ILE A 24 -24.52 15.09 43.20
C ILE A 24 -25.99 15.52 43.28
N LYS A 25 -26.42 16.14 44.38
CA LYS A 25 -27.81 16.60 44.53
C LYS A 25 -28.18 17.67 43.50
N ARG A 26 -27.25 18.57 43.15
CA ARG A 26 -27.45 19.54 42.04
C ARG A 26 -27.57 18.84 40.69
N ASN A 27 -26.71 17.87 40.41
CA ASN A 27 -26.75 17.15 39.14
C ASN A 27 -28.02 16.31 39.01
N VAL A 28 -28.49 15.70 40.11
CA VAL A 28 -29.78 14.98 40.14
C VAL A 28 -30.94 15.93 39.88
N ALA A 29 -30.99 17.09 40.53
CA ALA A 29 -32.04 18.09 40.28
C ALA A 29 -32.01 18.58 38.82
N LEU A 30 -30.83 18.82 38.25
CA LEU A 30 -30.70 19.22 36.84
C LEU A 30 -31.17 18.12 35.86
N VAL A 31 -30.91 16.85 36.19
CA VAL A 31 -31.41 15.71 35.41
C VAL A 31 -32.93 15.60 35.53
N GLU A 32 -33.47 15.77 36.74
CA GLU A 32 -34.92 15.74 37.01
C GLU A 32 -35.65 16.87 36.28
N ASP A 33 -35.12 18.10 36.32
CA ASP A 33 -35.64 19.25 35.57
C ASP A 33 -35.54 19.02 34.04
N SER A 34 -34.46 18.39 33.57
CA SER A 34 -34.30 18.04 32.15
C SER A 34 -35.28 16.95 31.69
N ILE A 35 -35.59 15.99 32.56
CA ILE A 35 -36.58 14.94 32.30
C ILE A 35 -37.99 15.55 32.32
N ALA A 36 -38.29 16.43 33.27
CA ALA A 36 -39.58 17.11 33.37
C ALA A 36 -39.85 17.99 32.13
N GLY A 37 -38.88 18.82 31.72
CA GLY A 37 -38.97 19.58 30.46
C GLY A 37 -39.01 18.69 29.21
N GLY A 38 -38.40 17.50 29.27
CA GLY A 38 -38.47 16.52 28.20
C GLY A 38 -39.86 15.90 28.01
N ILE A 39 -40.69 15.84 29.05
CA ILE A 39 -42.09 15.37 28.97
C ILE A 39 -42.96 16.39 28.23
N GLU A 40 -42.67 17.68 28.36
CA GLU A 40 -43.41 18.77 27.68
C GLU A 40 -43.09 18.83 26.17
N HIS A 41 -41.86 18.51 25.79
CA HIS A 41 -41.40 18.50 24.39
C HIS A 41 -40.69 17.18 24.02
N PRO A 42 -41.43 16.06 23.93
CA PRO A 42 -40.86 14.72 23.84
C PRO A 42 -40.00 14.52 22.58
N LEU A 43 -40.40 15.14 21.46
CA LEU A 43 -39.71 14.99 20.19
C LEU A 43 -38.35 15.70 20.18
N GLU A 44 -38.24 16.82 20.88
CA GLU A 44 -36.98 17.56 21.00
C GLU A 44 -36.03 16.86 21.95
N PHE A 45 -36.53 16.41 23.10
CA PHE A 45 -35.75 15.65 24.06
C PHE A 45 -35.16 14.37 23.44
N VAL A 46 -35.98 13.58 22.76
CA VAL A 46 -35.53 12.34 22.10
C VAL A 46 -34.49 12.61 21.02
N SER A 47 -34.63 13.71 20.26
CA SER A 47 -33.68 14.08 19.20
C SER A 47 -32.27 14.40 19.70
N PHE A 48 -32.12 14.81 20.97
CA PHE A 48 -30.81 15.03 21.59
C PHE A 48 -30.35 13.81 22.41
N LEU A 49 -31.28 13.04 22.95
CA LEU A 49 -30.98 11.86 23.77
C LEU A 49 -30.43 10.70 22.92
N LEU A 50 -31.01 10.42 21.76
CA LEU A 50 -30.57 9.33 20.87
C LEU A 50 -29.10 9.43 20.43
N PRO A 51 -28.59 10.55 19.91
CA PRO A 51 -27.18 10.65 19.54
C PRO A 51 -26.25 10.49 20.75
N LEU A 52 -26.70 10.91 21.94
CA LEU A 52 -25.95 10.72 23.18
C LEU A 52 -25.90 9.24 23.59
N ILE A 53 -27.00 8.51 23.44
CA ILE A 53 -27.06 7.06 23.67
C ILE A 53 -26.13 6.33 22.69
N ILE A 54 -26.18 6.68 21.39
CA ILE A 54 -25.30 6.10 20.37
C ILE A 54 -23.84 6.30 20.77
N MET A 55 -23.43 7.54 21.05
CA MET A 55 -22.06 7.83 21.50
C MET A 55 -21.69 7.05 22.77
N GLY A 56 -22.60 6.97 23.75
CA GLY A 56 -22.38 6.23 24.99
C GLY A 56 -22.13 4.74 24.75
N ILE A 57 -22.95 4.09 23.91
CA ILE A 57 -22.77 2.68 23.53
C ILE A 57 -21.41 2.50 22.85
N SER A 58 -21.06 3.36 21.91
CA SER A 58 -19.81 3.24 21.16
C SER A 58 -18.58 3.41 22.04
N VAL A 59 -18.63 4.30 23.05
CA VAL A 59 -17.55 4.46 24.05
C VAL A 59 -17.44 3.23 24.94
N VAL A 60 -18.56 2.65 25.39
CA VAL A 60 -18.52 1.40 26.17
C VAL A 60 -17.92 0.26 25.34
N CYS A 61 -18.32 0.14 24.07
CA CYS A 61 -17.78 -0.88 23.17
C CYS A 61 -16.29 -0.68 22.93
N PHE A 62 -15.83 0.57 22.78
CA PHE A 62 -14.42 0.91 22.67
C PHE A 62 -13.61 0.42 23.89
N VAL A 63 -14.10 0.68 25.11
CA VAL A 63 -13.42 0.24 26.34
C VAL A 63 -13.37 -1.29 26.41
N VAL A 64 -14.49 -1.96 26.13
CA VAL A 64 -14.56 -3.43 26.12
C VAL A 64 -13.59 -4.02 25.11
N ALA A 65 -13.52 -3.45 23.91
CA ALA A 65 -12.65 -3.90 22.84
C ALA A 65 -11.16 -3.76 23.23
N LEU A 66 -10.76 -2.63 23.82
CA LEU A 66 -9.41 -2.46 24.38
C LEU A 66 -9.07 -3.49 25.46
N ILE A 67 -10.00 -3.76 26.38
CA ILE A 67 -9.79 -4.78 27.41
C ILE A 67 -9.60 -6.15 26.76
N MET A 68 -10.43 -6.52 25.78
CA MET A 68 -10.29 -7.79 25.08
C MET A 68 -8.95 -7.90 24.35
N PHE A 69 -8.49 -6.82 23.73
CA PHE A 69 -7.18 -6.79 23.08
C PHE A 69 -6.04 -7.06 24.07
N ILE A 70 -6.07 -6.42 25.24
CA ILE A 70 -5.07 -6.61 26.30
C ILE A 70 -5.13 -8.04 26.85
N VAL A 71 -6.31 -8.55 27.16
CA VAL A 71 -6.52 -9.91 27.72
C VAL A 71 -6.04 -10.99 26.75
N ARG A 72 -6.17 -10.77 25.44
CA ARG A 72 -5.63 -11.66 24.40
C ARG A 72 -4.11 -11.55 24.20
N GLY A 73 -3.43 -10.77 25.05
CA GLY A 73 -1.99 -10.58 24.99
C GLY A 73 -1.53 -9.69 23.82
N GLY A 74 -2.40 -8.82 23.30
CA GLY A 74 -2.16 -8.04 22.08
C GLY A 74 -0.79 -7.37 22.02
N TYR A 75 -0.48 -6.48 22.97
CA TYR A 75 0.82 -5.80 23.01
C TYR A 75 1.99 -6.75 23.29
N THR A 76 1.82 -7.73 24.17
CA THR A 76 2.88 -8.71 24.47
C THR A 76 3.23 -9.56 23.25
N TYR A 77 2.25 -9.92 22.43
CA TYR A 77 2.46 -10.63 21.17
C TYR A 77 3.22 -9.76 20.16
N GLN A 78 2.83 -8.50 20.01
CA GLN A 78 3.52 -7.55 19.11
C GLN A 78 4.99 -7.36 19.51
N ILE A 79 5.28 -7.23 20.81
CA ILE A 79 6.65 -7.08 21.33
C ILE A 79 7.47 -8.35 21.07
N ASN A 80 6.91 -9.53 21.32
CA ASN A 80 7.60 -10.79 21.08
C ASN A 80 7.89 -10.99 19.59
N ALA A 81 6.92 -10.71 18.71
CA ALA A 81 7.12 -10.79 17.27
C ALA A 81 8.20 -9.80 16.76
N ALA A 82 8.30 -8.62 17.38
CA ALA A 82 9.36 -7.65 17.10
C ALA A 82 10.74 -8.12 17.55
N ARG A 83 10.81 -8.94 18.61
CA ARG A 83 12.07 -9.50 19.10
C ARG A 83 12.67 -10.52 18.13
N ASP A 84 11.81 -11.36 17.54
CA ASP A 84 12.26 -12.50 16.74
C ASP A 84 12.79 -12.05 15.37
N ASP A 85 12.07 -11.16 14.67
CA ASP A 85 12.53 -10.57 13.41
C ASP A 85 11.76 -9.28 13.11
N ILE A 86 12.44 -8.14 13.31
CA ILE A 86 11.86 -6.82 13.11
C ILE A 86 11.39 -6.62 11.66
N PHE A 87 12.16 -7.01 10.65
CA PHE A 87 11.90 -6.62 9.26
C PHE A 87 10.89 -7.55 8.58
N ASN A 88 10.95 -8.85 8.87
CA ASN A 88 10.08 -9.82 8.22
C ASN A 88 8.70 -9.94 8.89
N ASN A 89 8.59 -9.62 10.19
CA ASN A 89 7.33 -9.79 10.91
C ASN A 89 6.48 -8.52 11.05
N ILE A 90 6.88 -7.36 10.49
CA ILE A 90 6.11 -6.09 10.61
C ILE A 90 4.62 -6.29 10.24
N ARG A 91 4.36 -6.99 9.13
CA ARG A 91 2.99 -7.26 8.67
C ARG A 91 2.21 -8.16 9.62
N ARG A 92 2.89 -9.07 10.32
CA ARG A 92 2.28 -10.01 11.28
C ARG A 92 2.03 -9.38 12.66
N MET A 93 2.65 -8.25 12.95
CA MET A 93 2.41 -7.46 14.17
C MET A 93 1.14 -6.61 14.05
N MET A 94 0.75 -6.22 12.83
CA MET A 94 -0.47 -5.45 12.57
C MET A 94 -1.69 -6.33 12.78
N THR A 95 -2.66 -5.81 13.52
CA THR A 95 -3.93 -6.46 13.83
C THR A 95 -5.09 -5.60 13.32
N SER A 96 -6.12 -6.21 12.73
CA SER A 96 -7.44 -5.57 12.59
C SER A 96 -8.30 -5.76 13.85
N GLY A 97 -7.66 -6.24 14.92
CA GLY A 97 -8.24 -6.77 16.15
C GLY A 97 -9.34 -5.91 16.74
N THR A 98 -10.27 -6.61 17.39
CA THR A 98 -11.48 -6.16 18.11
C THR A 98 -12.35 -5.03 17.53
N VAL A 99 -11.96 -4.33 16.46
CA VAL A 99 -12.76 -3.39 15.66
C VAL A 99 -14.01 -4.09 15.16
N GLY A 100 -13.90 -5.38 14.84
CA GLY A 100 -15.04 -6.22 14.48
C GLY A 100 -16.14 -6.25 15.56
N ILE A 101 -15.83 -6.05 16.85
CA ILE A 101 -16.86 -5.96 17.90
C ILE A 101 -17.72 -4.71 17.70
N VAL A 102 -17.12 -3.61 17.24
CA VAL A 102 -17.81 -2.34 16.99
C VAL A 102 -18.49 -2.34 15.63
N LEU A 103 -17.82 -2.90 14.61
CA LEU A 103 -18.25 -2.81 13.21
C LEU A 103 -19.02 -4.02 12.68
N ASN A 104 -18.95 -5.19 13.31
CA ASN A 104 -19.57 -6.42 12.81
C ASN A 104 -20.31 -7.15 13.93
N GLY A 105 -21.65 -7.22 13.84
CA GLY A 105 -22.46 -8.08 14.69
C GLY A 105 -23.64 -7.37 15.35
N VAL A 106 -23.99 -7.80 16.57
CA VAL A 106 -25.20 -7.31 17.26
C VAL A 106 -25.11 -5.83 17.59
N ILE A 107 -23.93 -5.36 18.03
CA ILE A 107 -23.70 -3.95 18.41
C ILE A 107 -23.88 -3.03 17.22
N GLU A 108 -23.30 -3.36 16.07
CA GLU A 108 -23.44 -2.62 14.82
C GLU A 108 -24.92 -2.50 14.42
N SER A 109 -25.68 -3.60 14.51
CA SER A 109 -27.13 -3.62 14.24
C SER A 109 -27.91 -2.75 15.23
N ILE A 110 -27.56 -2.76 16.53
CA ILE A 110 -28.18 -1.90 17.55
C ILE A 110 -27.94 -0.42 17.22
N ILE A 111 -26.70 -0.04 16.91
CA ILE A 111 -26.34 1.33 16.56
C ILE A 111 -27.08 1.77 15.30
N TRP A 112 -27.21 0.89 14.31
CA TRP A 112 -27.91 1.18 13.07
C TRP A 112 -29.42 1.41 13.29
N ILE A 113 -30.06 0.59 14.12
CA ILE A 113 -31.47 0.76 14.50
C ILE A 113 -31.67 2.08 15.26
N LEU A 114 -30.79 2.41 16.21
CA LEU A 114 -30.85 3.66 16.95
C LEU A 114 -30.68 4.87 16.03
N PHE A 115 -29.76 4.80 15.06
CA PHE A 115 -29.56 5.83 14.05
C PHE A 115 -30.77 5.98 13.12
N ALA A 116 -31.39 4.88 12.69
CA ALA A 116 -32.63 4.93 11.91
C ALA A 116 -33.77 5.60 12.70
N LEU A 117 -33.88 5.29 14.00
CA LEU A 117 -34.87 5.90 14.89
C LEU A 117 -34.59 7.38 15.13
N GLU A 118 -33.32 7.78 15.22
CA GLU A 118 -32.92 9.19 15.27
C GLU A 118 -33.33 9.94 13.99
N MET A 119 -33.05 9.35 12.83
CA MET A 119 -33.47 9.91 11.53
C MET A 119 -35.00 10.01 11.41
N LEU A 120 -35.75 9.06 11.97
CA LEU A 120 -37.20 9.13 12.06
C LEU A 120 -37.65 10.35 12.86
N VAL A 121 -37.08 10.55 14.05
CA VAL A 121 -37.43 11.66 14.96
C VAL A 121 -37.12 13.01 14.30
N ILE A 122 -35.96 13.15 13.66
CA ILE A 122 -35.60 14.35 12.90
C ILE A 122 -36.58 14.59 11.75
N THR A 123 -36.95 13.53 11.02
CA THR A 123 -37.90 13.61 9.90
C THR A 123 -39.30 14.01 10.39
N CYS A 124 -39.79 13.44 11.49
CA CYS A 124 -41.05 13.85 12.12
C CYS A 124 -41.02 15.32 12.54
N SER A 125 -39.92 15.76 13.17
CA SER A 125 -39.74 17.16 13.56
C SER A 125 -39.77 18.09 12.36
N TYR A 126 -39.12 17.69 11.26
CA TYR A 126 -39.10 18.44 10.00
C TYR A 126 -40.50 18.53 9.37
N ILE A 127 -41.25 17.42 9.35
CA ILE A 127 -42.62 17.36 8.83
C ILE A 127 -43.57 18.28 9.60
N ILE A 128 -43.40 18.43 10.91
CA ILE A 128 -44.27 19.32 11.71
C ILE A 128 -44.01 20.78 11.34
N THR A 129 -42.77 21.17 11.07
CA THR A 129 -42.36 22.58 10.93
C THR A 129 -42.44 23.18 9.52
N GLU A 130 -42.50 22.37 8.46
CA GLU A 130 -42.29 22.84 7.08
C GLU A 130 -43.55 22.81 6.19
N ASN A 131 -43.46 23.32 4.96
CA ASN A 131 -44.57 23.35 3.98
C ASN A 131 -44.96 21.95 3.48
N ALA A 132 -46.24 21.76 3.09
CA ALA A 132 -46.80 20.47 2.66
C ALA A 132 -45.95 19.70 1.64
N VAL A 133 -45.40 20.39 0.63
CA VAL A 133 -44.52 19.77 -0.38
C VAL A 133 -43.24 19.20 0.24
N LYS A 134 -42.59 19.97 1.13
CA LYS A 134 -41.37 19.53 1.83
C LYS A 134 -41.66 18.33 2.75
N LYS A 135 -42.83 18.28 3.38
CA LYS A 135 -43.27 17.15 4.22
C LYS A 135 -43.31 15.85 3.42
N ILE A 136 -43.96 15.89 2.26
CA ILE A 136 -44.12 14.73 1.38
C ILE A 136 -42.74 14.27 0.90
N ILE A 137 -41.90 15.20 0.44
CA ILE A 137 -40.54 14.89 -0.03
C ILE A 137 -39.70 14.24 1.09
N SER A 138 -39.68 14.80 2.30
CA SER A 138 -38.90 14.24 3.41
C SER A 138 -39.38 12.84 3.82
N ALA A 139 -40.70 12.61 3.81
CA ALA A 139 -41.26 11.30 4.13
C ALA A 139 -40.87 10.25 3.07
N ILE A 140 -40.96 10.59 1.78
CA ILE A 140 -40.56 9.72 0.68
C ILE A 140 -39.07 9.37 0.79
N LEU A 141 -38.21 10.38 1.02
CA LEU A 141 -36.77 10.15 1.14
C LEU A 141 -36.42 9.25 2.33
N TYR A 142 -37.04 9.48 3.48
CA TYR A 142 -36.83 8.64 4.66
C TYR A 142 -37.28 7.20 4.41
N ILE A 143 -38.51 6.98 3.92
CA ILE A 143 -39.02 5.63 3.61
C ILE A 143 -38.16 4.95 2.55
N SER A 144 -37.76 5.65 1.49
CA SER A 144 -36.87 5.12 0.46
C SER A 144 -35.55 4.66 1.05
N SER A 145 -34.90 5.50 1.88
CA SER A 145 -33.64 5.14 2.52
C SER A 145 -33.78 3.93 3.44
N LEU A 146 -34.85 3.90 4.25
CA LEU A 146 -35.13 2.81 5.19
C LEU A 146 -35.35 1.48 4.44
N VAL A 147 -36.12 1.48 3.35
CA VAL A 147 -36.37 0.30 2.53
C VAL A 147 -35.06 -0.20 1.92
N CYS A 148 -34.28 0.66 1.27
CA CYS A 148 -33.00 0.28 0.66
C CYS A 148 -32.06 -0.40 1.65
N PHE A 149 -31.81 0.22 2.81
CA PHE A 149 -30.90 -0.38 3.80
C PHE A 149 -31.47 -1.64 4.49
N SER A 150 -32.80 -1.74 4.63
CA SER A 150 -33.43 -2.95 5.18
C SER A 150 -33.25 -4.17 4.26
N VAL A 151 -33.23 -3.95 2.94
CA VAL A 151 -32.97 -5.00 1.94
C VAL A 151 -31.54 -5.52 2.10
N ASP A 152 -30.55 -4.64 2.26
CA ASP A 152 -29.17 -5.04 2.49
C ASP A 152 -29.03 -5.84 3.80
N ALA A 153 -29.66 -5.39 4.88
CA ALA A 153 -29.64 -6.10 6.16
C ALA A 153 -30.26 -7.51 6.06
N LEU A 154 -31.35 -7.67 5.32
CA LEU A 154 -32.04 -8.95 5.14
C LEU A 154 -31.27 -9.92 4.24
N LEU A 155 -30.63 -9.42 3.17
CA LEU A 155 -29.95 -10.26 2.18
C LEU A 155 -28.54 -10.69 2.62
N PHE A 156 -27.79 -9.84 3.33
CA PHE A 156 -26.40 -10.13 3.70
C PHE A 156 -26.22 -10.78 5.08
N LYS A 157 -27.10 -10.51 6.07
CA LYS A 157 -26.90 -10.99 7.46
C LYS A 157 -27.61 -12.30 7.77
N ASN A 158 -28.61 -12.72 6.98
CA ASN A 158 -29.40 -13.93 7.23
C ASN A 158 -29.23 -14.94 6.09
N SER A 159 -28.25 -15.84 6.19
CA SER A 159 -28.11 -16.99 5.28
C SER A 159 -29.05 -18.16 5.62
N ASP A 160 -29.94 -18.01 6.61
CA ASP A 160 -30.79 -19.11 7.09
C ASP A 160 -32.24 -19.02 6.60
N SER A 161 -32.62 -20.07 5.87
CA SER A 161 -33.93 -20.69 5.51
C SER A 161 -35.26 -19.91 5.46
N LEU A 162 -35.48 -18.83 6.21
CA LEU A 162 -36.68 -17.96 6.15
C LEU A 162 -36.72 -17.10 4.88
N THR A 163 -35.59 -17.03 4.18
CA THR A 163 -35.32 -16.13 3.06
C THR A 163 -35.90 -16.60 1.72
N ARG A 164 -36.13 -17.89 1.45
CA ARG A 164 -36.43 -18.34 0.07
C ARG A 164 -37.66 -17.72 -0.62
N LYS A 165 -38.71 -17.32 0.11
CA LYS A 165 -39.86 -16.60 -0.49
C LYS A 165 -39.60 -15.10 -0.64
N GLN A 166 -38.91 -14.50 0.31
CA GLN A 166 -38.61 -13.07 0.35
C GLN A 166 -37.47 -12.73 -0.63
N GLU A 167 -36.44 -13.58 -0.67
CA GLU A 167 -35.35 -13.60 -1.64
C GLU A 167 -35.86 -13.77 -3.07
N ARG A 168 -36.92 -14.56 -3.33
CA ARG A 168 -37.55 -14.63 -4.67
C ARG A 168 -38.22 -13.32 -5.09
N LEU A 169 -38.90 -12.65 -4.17
CA LEU A 169 -39.52 -11.34 -4.43
C LEU A 169 -38.45 -10.28 -4.72
N TRP A 170 -37.37 -10.26 -3.92
CA TRP A 170 -36.28 -9.32 -4.10
C TRP A 170 -35.39 -9.65 -5.30
N THR A 171 -35.13 -10.93 -5.58
CA THR A 171 -34.39 -11.34 -6.80
C THR A 171 -35.19 -11.04 -8.06
N ALA A 172 -36.53 -11.10 -8.04
CA ALA A 172 -37.36 -10.64 -9.15
C ALA A 172 -37.20 -9.13 -9.38
N ILE A 173 -37.23 -8.31 -8.32
CA ILE A 173 -37.04 -6.85 -8.40
C ILE A 173 -35.60 -6.48 -8.78
N LEU A 174 -34.61 -7.23 -8.33
CA LEU A 174 -33.20 -7.00 -8.65
C LEU A 174 -32.83 -7.53 -10.04
N SER A 175 -33.51 -8.55 -10.55
CA SER A 175 -33.31 -9.10 -11.90
C SER A 175 -33.77 -8.16 -13.01
N SER A 176 -34.61 -7.16 -12.70
CA SER A 176 -34.90 -6.06 -13.64
C SER A 176 -33.76 -5.07 -13.81
N PHE A 177 -32.74 -5.11 -12.93
CA PHE A 177 -31.48 -4.42 -13.17
C PHE A 177 -30.55 -5.38 -13.93
N ASP A 178 -30.25 -5.04 -15.18
CA ASP A 178 -29.54 -5.87 -16.17
C ASP A 178 -28.05 -6.12 -15.78
N GLY A 179 -27.84 -6.92 -14.73
CA GLY A 179 -26.53 -7.23 -14.17
C GLY A 179 -26.59 -8.36 -13.14
N SER A 180 -25.42 -8.89 -12.76
CA SER A 180 -25.33 -9.93 -11.74
C SER A 180 -26.03 -9.50 -10.43
N HIS A 181 -26.58 -10.45 -9.67
CA HIS A 181 -27.27 -10.19 -8.40
C HIS A 181 -26.46 -9.30 -7.43
N THR A 182 -25.13 -9.41 -7.47
CA THR A 182 -24.20 -8.57 -6.69
C THR A 182 -24.26 -7.09 -7.08
N ASN A 183 -24.41 -6.79 -8.37
CA ASN A 183 -24.45 -5.43 -8.89
C ASN A 183 -25.80 -4.78 -8.58
N GLY A 184 -26.90 -5.54 -8.65
CA GLY A 184 -28.23 -5.07 -8.26
C GLY A 184 -28.28 -4.59 -6.81
N ILE A 185 -27.72 -5.36 -5.88
CA ILE A 185 -27.67 -5.02 -4.45
C ILE A 185 -26.84 -3.74 -4.24
N MET A 186 -25.68 -3.64 -4.90
CA MET A 186 -24.86 -2.43 -4.85
C MET A 186 -25.63 -1.19 -5.32
N TYR A 187 -26.46 -1.29 -6.38
CA TYR A 187 -27.30 -0.18 -6.83
C TYR A 187 -28.36 0.21 -5.80
N VAL A 188 -29.03 -0.76 -5.14
CA VAL A 188 -30.02 -0.48 -4.09
C VAL A 188 -29.38 0.22 -2.89
N PHE A 189 -28.21 -0.23 -2.45
CA PHE A 189 -27.45 0.44 -1.39
C PHE A 189 -27.07 1.87 -1.79
N CYS A 190 -26.58 2.08 -3.02
CA CYS A 190 -26.24 3.41 -3.54
C CYS A 190 -27.46 4.34 -3.57
N ILE A 191 -28.62 3.87 -4.02
CA ILE A 191 -29.87 4.66 -4.02
C ILE A 191 -30.27 5.02 -2.57
N GLY A 192 -30.18 4.06 -1.65
CA GLY A 192 -30.41 4.29 -0.21
C GLY A 192 -29.48 5.37 0.37
N ALA A 193 -28.20 5.28 0.06
CA ALA A 193 -27.21 6.27 0.49
C ALA A 193 -27.48 7.67 -0.10
N VAL A 194 -27.79 7.76 -1.40
CA VAL A 194 -28.09 9.03 -2.06
C VAL A 194 -29.34 9.68 -1.46
N THR A 195 -30.42 8.92 -1.27
CA THR A 195 -31.66 9.43 -0.67
C THR A 195 -31.48 9.87 0.78
N LEU A 196 -30.69 9.14 1.57
CA LEU A 196 -30.29 9.55 2.93
C LEU A 196 -29.48 10.85 2.91
N ILE A 197 -28.51 11.00 2.01
CA ILE A 197 -27.70 12.22 1.88
C ILE A 197 -28.59 13.41 1.53
N ILE A 198 -29.52 13.26 0.57
CA ILE A 198 -30.46 14.32 0.21
C ILE A 198 -31.34 14.69 1.41
N LEU A 199 -31.83 13.71 2.18
CA LEU A 199 -32.59 13.96 3.41
C LEU A 199 -31.78 14.73 4.46
N LEU A 200 -30.51 14.35 4.67
CA LEU A 200 -29.60 15.05 5.57
C LEU A 200 -29.36 16.49 5.12
N VAL A 201 -29.11 16.71 3.82
CA VAL A 201 -28.94 18.06 3.26
C VAL A 201 -30.20 18.90 3.48
N LEU A 202 -31.39 18.37 3.19
CA LEU A 202 -32.66 19.07 3.41
C LEU A 202 -32.86 19.47 4.87
N THR A 203 -32.58 18.55 5.81
CA THR A 203 -32.74 18.84 7.23
C THR A 203 -31.68 19.80 7.77
N MET A 204 -30.46 19.80 7.19
CA MET A 204 -29.38 20.76 7.51
C MET A 204 -29.70 22.21 7.08
N PHE A 205 -30.47 22.40 6.01
CA PHE A 205 -30.93 23.73 5.56
C PHE A 205 -32.24 24.18 6.22
N SER A 206 -32.69 23.48 7.25
CA SER A 206 -33.95 23.74 7.94
C SER A 206 -33.77 24.20 9.38
N LYS A 207 -34.87 24.48 10.08
CA LYS A 207 -34.85 24.76 11.53
C LYS A 207 -34.31 23.59 12.37
N GLN A 208 -34.26 22.37 11.82
CA GLN A 208 -33.75 21.17 12.50
C GLN A 208 -32.22 21.00 12.40
N LYS A 209 -31.50 21.98 11.84
CA LYS A 209 -30.04 21.95 11.61
C LYS A 209 -29.23 21.45 12.82
N GLU A 210 -29.52 21.94 14.03
CA GLU A 210 -28.74 21.56 15.21
C GLU A 210 -28.96 20.08 15.59
N LYS A 211 -30.19 19.56 15.44
CA LYS A 211 -30.50 18.14 15.66
C LYS A 211 -29.78 17.26 14.63
N THR A 212 -29.82 17.64 13.35
CA THR A 212 -29.12 16.92 12.28
C THR A 212 -27.61 16.92 12.48
N LYS A 213 -27.01 18.03 12.94
CA LYS A 213 -25.59 18.06 13.28
C LYS A 213 -25.24 17.10 14.42
N CYS A 214 -26.04 17.08 15.49
CA CYS A 214 -25.83 16.16 16.60
C CYS A 214 -25.86 14.69 16.14
N ALA A 215 -26.84 14.33 15.30
CA ALA A 215 -26.93 13.00 14.69
C ALA A 215 -25.71 12.64 13.85
N LEU A 216 -25.29 13.57 12.99
CA LEU A 216 -24.14 13.37 12.11
C LEU A 216 -22.83 13.23 12.90
N VAL A 217 -22.65 14.03 13.95
CA VAL A 217 -21.49 13.90 14.86
C VAL A 217 -21.51 12.55 15.56
N ALA A 218 -22.65 12.11 16.09
CA ALA A 218 -22.77 10.81 16.76
C ALA A 218 -22.46 9.65 15.80
N ALA A 219 -22.99 9.69 14.57
CA ALA A 219 -22.73 8.69 13.55
C ALA A 219 -21.23 8.64 13.15
N ILE A 220 -20.61 9.80 12.89
CA ILE A 220 -19.17 9.88 12.54
C ILE A 220 -18.31 9.39 13.71
N MET A 221 -18.65 9.78 14.94
CA MET A 221 -17.94 9.33 16.13
C MET A 221 -18.00 7.80 16.25
N SER A 222 -19.18 7.23 16.06
CA SER A 222 -19.44 5.80 16.23
C SER A 222 -18.84 4.93 15.12
N TYR A 223 -19.03 5.31 13.85
CA TYR A 223 -18.67 4.46 12.70
C TYR A 223 -17.28 4.75 12.12
N ILE A 224 -16.72 5.93 12.38
CA ILE A 224 -15.44 6.34 11.78
C ILE A 224 -14.40 6.56 12.88
N ILE A 225 -14.63 7.53 13.77
CA ILE A 225 -13.58 8.00 14.69
C ILE A 225 -13.20 6.91 15.70
N ILE A 226 -14.18 6.31 16.39
CA ILE A 226 -13.91 5.27 17.39
C ILE A 226 -13.22 4.04 16.77
N PRO A 227 -13.71 3.46 15.66
CA PRO A 227 -13.03 2.35 14.99
C PRO A 227 -11.62 2.68 14.52
N VAL A 228 -11.41 3.84 13.91
CA VAL A 228 -10.07 4.29 13.46
C VAL A 228 -9.14 4.48 14.65
N PHE A 229 -9.62 5.11 15.71
CA PHE A 229 -8.84 5.31 16.93
C PHE A 229 -8.47 3.97 17.57
N LEU A 230 -9.39 3.02 17.62
CA LEU A 230 -9.14 1.67 18.11
C LEU A 230 -8.07 0.95 17.27
N MET A 231 -8.14 1.04 15.94
CA MET A 231 -7.08 0.50 15.07
C MET A 231 -5.72 1.13 15.37
N ILE A 232 -5.65 2.45 15.59
CA ILE A 232 -4.40 3.14 15.90
C ILE A 232 -3.86 2.68 17.26
N VAL A 233 -4.71 2.61 18.28
CA VAL A 233 -4.32 2.21 19.64
C VAL A 233 -3.82 0.77 19.65
N GLU A 234 -4.58 -0.16 19.07
CA GLU A 234 -4.16 -1.57 19.00
C GLU A 234 -2.86 -1.78 18.20
N ASN A 235 -2.58 -0.91 17.22
CA ASN A 235 -1.40 -1.01 16.37
C ASN A 235 -0.31 0.02 16.71
N ILE A 236 -0.34 0.62 17.90
CA ILE A 236 0.63 1.68 18.24
C ILE A 236 2.07 1.17 18.21
N ILE A 237 2.33 -0.06 18.65
CA ILE A 237 3.67 -0.67 18.64
C ILE A 237 4.19 -0.86 17.21
N PRO A 238 3.50 -1.61 16.31
CA PRO A 238 3.98 -1.77 14.94
C PRO A 238 4.07 -0.43 14.20
N LEU A 239 3.16 0.53 14.42
CA LEU A 239 3.23 1.86 13.80
C LEU A 239 4.49 2.63 14.20
N VAL A 240 4.82 2.66 15.49
CA VAL A 240 6.05 3.30 15.98
C VAL A 240 7.29 2.59 15.44
N LEU A 241 7.27 1.26 15.36
CA LEU A 241 8.39 0.48 14.87
C LEU A 241 8.65 0.72 13.37
N ILE A 242 7.59 0.78 12.55
CA ILE A 242 7.66 1.18 11.13
C ILE A 242 8.26 2.59 11.00
N LEU A 243 7.85 3.53 11.84
CA LEU A 243 8.38 4.89 11.82
C LEU A 243 9.89 4.90 12.09
N ILE A 244 10.34 4.21 13.14
CA ILE A 244 11.76 4.11 13.49
C ILE A 244 12.58 3.49 12.34
N VAL A 245 12.11 2.35 11.80
CA VAL A 245 12.79 1.66 10.68
C VAL A 245 12.87 2.57 9.46
N THR A 246 11.79 3.29 9.13
CA THR A 246 11.76 4.22 8.00
C THR A 246 12.77 5.35 8.19
N VAL A 247 12.86 5.93 9.39
CA VAL A 247 13.86 6.97 9.72
C VAL A 247 15.28 6.44 9.55
N ILE A 248 15.57 5.24 10.07
CA ILE A 248 16.89 4.62 9.93
C ILE A 248 17.23 4.39 8.45
N MET A 249 16.28 3.86 7.66
CA MET A 249 16.48 3.62 6.22
C MET A 249 16.73 4.92 5.45
N VAL A 250 16.03 6.01 5.77
CA VAL A 250 16.27 7.33 5.16
C VAL A 250 17.66 7.85 5.50
N ILE A 251 18.10 7.70 6.76
CA ILE A 251 19.44 8.09 7.20
C ILE A 251 20.50 7.27 6.45
N LEU A 252 20.37 5.94 6.43
CA LEU A 252 21.30 5.05 5.72
C LEU A 252 21.38 5.36 4.23
N THR A 253 20.25 5.63 3.59
CA THR A 253 20.21 6.00 2.16
C THR A 253 20.91 7.34 1.92
N ARG A 254 20.69 8.34 2.78
CA ARG A 254 21.37 9.65 2.70
C ARG A 254 22.88 9.53 2.86
N TYR A 255 23.35 8.77 3.84
CA TYR A 255 24.78 8.52 4.05
C TYR A 255 25.40 7.68 2.92
N GLY A 256 24.69 6.65 2.45
CA GLY A 256 25.11 5.81 1.32
C GLY A 256 25.23 6.61 0.02
N CYS A 257 24.25 7.46 -0.30
CA CYS A 257 24.33 8.36 -1.45
C CYS A 257 25.51 9.34 -1.32
N LYS A 258 25.76 9.91 -0.12
CA LYS A 258 26.89 10.81 0.09
C LYS A 258 28.25 10.12 -0.12
N LEU A 259 28.39 8.87 0.36
CA LEU A 259 29.58 8.06 0.12
C LEU A 259 29.75 7.68 -1.36
N MET A 260 28.67 7.34 -2.05
CA MET A 260 28.72 7.06 -3.50
C MET A 260 29.05 8.31 -4.31
N ASP A 261 28.56 9.49 -3.92
CA ASP A 261 28.93 10.76 -4.56
C ASP A 261 30.42 11.08 -4.37
N GLU A 262 30.96 10.80 -3.19
CA GLU A 262 32.39 10.99 -2.91
C GLU A 262 33.25 9.98 -3.69
N TYR A 263 32.83 8.71 -3.75
CA TYR A 263 33.50 7.68 -4.53
C TYR A 263 33.42 7.95 -6.04
N SER A 264 32.29 8.44 -6.53
CA SER A 264 32.11 8.79 -7.94
C SER A 264 32.93 10.02 -8.34
N LYS A 265 33.09 11.01 -7.46
CA LYS A 265 34.01 12.15 -7.67
C LYS A 265 35.46 11.71 -7.78
N VAL A 266 35.94 10.90 -6.84
CA VAL A 266 37.32 10.37 -6.86
C VAL A 266 37.55 9.48 -8.09
N SER A 267 36.57 8.64 -8.44
CA SER A 267 36.62 7.82 -9.66
C SER A 267 36.68 8.68 -10.94
N ASN A 268 35.89 9.75 -11.00
CA ASN A 268 35.88 10.67 -12.13
C ASN A 268 37.16 11.50 -12.26
N GLU A 269 37.80 11.90 -11.15
CA GLU A 269 39.11 12.56 -11.22
C GLU A 269 40.18 11.60 -11.73
N ARG A 270 40.23 10.38 -11.19
CA ARG A 270 41.21 9.36 -11.60
C ARG A 270 41.02 8.94 -13.07
N SER A 271 39.79 8.95 -13.59
CA SER A 271 39.53 8.67 -15.00
C SER A 271 39.93 9.83 -15.92
N LYS A 272 39.72 11.08 -15.50
CA LYS A 272 40.20 12.28 -16.21
C LYS A 272 41.73 12.34 -16.29
N GLU A 273 42.41 11.97 -15.21
CA GLU A 273 43.88 11.95 -15.16
C GLU A 273 44.46 10.90 -16.13
N ARG A 274 43.91 9.68 -16.16
CA ARG A 274 44.30 8.64 -17.14
C ARG A 274 44.04 9.05 -18.60
N LEU A 275 43.00 9.84 -18.85
CA LEU A 275 42.70 10.35 -20.19
C LEU A 275 43.70 11.42 -20.64
N LYS A 276 44.16 12.29 -19.72
CA LYS A 276 45.24 13.24 -20.00
C LYS A 276 46.54 12.52 -20.32
N GLU A 277 46.95 11.57 -19.49
CA GLU A 277 48.17 10.79 -19.73
C GLU A 277 48.15 10.05 -21.07
N ARG A 278 46.98 9.52 -21.48
CA ARG A 278 46.81 8.89 -22.80
C ARG A 278 46.90 9.87 -23.96
N ARG A 279 46.45 11.12 -23.79
CA ARG A 279 46.58 12.17 -24.82
C ARG A 279 48.03 12.58 -24.98
N GLU A 280 48.73 12.82 -23.88
CA GLU A 280 50.16 13.17 -23.89
C GLU A 280 50.98 12.06 -24.55
N ARG A 281 50.75 10.78 -24.21
CA ARG A 281 51.42 9.66 -24.89
C ARG A 281 51.14 9.58 -26.38
N ARG A 282 49.93 9.95 -26.83
CA ARG A 282 49.57 9.98 -28.27
C ARG A 282 50.23 11.14 -28.99
N GLU A 283 50.34 12.30 -28.35
CA GLU A 283 51.07 13.45 -28.90
C GLU A 283 52.56 13.14 -29.01
N SER A 284 53.18 12.57 -27.98
CA SER A 284 54.58 12.12 -28.04
C SER A 284 54.81 10.99 -29.06
N ALA A 285 53.83 10.12 -29.27
CA ALA A 285 53.91 9.08 -30.31
C ALA A 285 53.81 9.68 -31.72
N LYS A 286 52.94 10.68 -31.92
CA LYS A 286 52.85 11.41 -33.19
C LYS A 286 54.11 12.20 -33.49
N GLU A 287 54.71 12.85 -32.49
CA GLU A 287 56.03 13.50 -32.66
C GLU A 287 57.12 12.48 -33.03
N ARG A 288 57.07 11.26 -32.47
CA ARG A 288 58.00 10.18 -32.85
C ARG A 288 57.74 9.64 -34.26
N GLU A 289 56.49 9.53 -34.69
CA GLU A 289 56.13 9.15 -36.07
C GLU A 289 56.51 10.25 -37.07
N GLU A 290 56.27 11.53 -36.78
CA GLU A 290 56.65 12.63 -37.66
C GLU A 290 58.18 12.76 -37.80
N ASN A 291 58.92 12.47 -36.73
CA ASN A 291 60.38 12.38 -36.78
C ASN A 291 60.88 11.12 -37.49
N ALA A 292 60.12 10.02 -37.47
CA ALA A 292 60.44 8.80 -38.22
C ALA A 292 60.15 8.94 -39.73
N ASP A 293 59.07 9.65 -40.11
CA ASP A 293 58.74 9.94 -41.51
C ASP A 293 59.78 10.85 -42.18
N LYS A 294 60.47 11.71 -41.42
CA LYS A 294 61.63 12.48 -41.91
C LYS A 294 62.89 11.64 -42.12
N ALA A 295 62.96 10.43 -41.56
CA ALA A 295 64.17 9.60 -41.54
C ALA A 295 64.09 8.30 -42.37
N GLY A 296 62.99 7.99 -43.05
CA GLY A 296 62.81 6.64 -43.62
C GLY A 296 61.95 6.52 -44.88
N LYS A 297 62.40 7.09 -46.01
CA LYS A 297 61.95 6.60 -47.34
C LYS A 297 62.73 5.34 -47.74
N THR A 298 62.34 4.17 -47.27
CA THR A 298 62.57 2.90 -47.99
C THR A 298 61.79 1.73 -47.37
N GLY A 299 61.01 1.01 -48.19
CA GLY A 299 60.56 -0.35 -47.86
C GLY A 299 59.04 -0.58 -47.85
N SER A 300 58.51 -0.94 -49.01
CA SER A 300 57.16 -1.50 -49.23
C SER A 300 56.94 -2.79 -48.43
N ASN A 301 55.79 -2.93 -47.74
CA ASN A 301 55.33 -4.23 -47.22
C ASN A 301 53.91 -4.53 -47.69
N GLN A 302 53.80 -5.68 -48.35
CA GLN A 302 52.61 -6.28 -48.94
C GLN A 302 51.63 -6.71 -47.83
N TYR A 303 50.37 -6.29 -47.94
CA TYR A 303 49.32 -6.49 -46.93
C TYR A 303 48.96 -7.97 -46.73
N GLN A 304 49.41 -8.60 -45.64
CA GLN A 304 48.88 -9.89 -45.16
C GLN A 304 47.50 -9.69 -44.51
N LYS A 305 46.49 -10.45 -44.94
CA LYS A 305 45.18 -10.47 -44.25
C LYS A 305 45.32 -11.28 -42.96
N LYS A 306 45.14 -10.63 -41.81
CA LYS A 306 45.23 -11.25 -40.48
C LYS A 306 43.85 -11.73 -40.02
N VAL A 307 43.76 -12.99 -39.60
CA VAL A 307 42.55 -13.57 -38.98
C VAL A 307 42.88 -13.93 -37.54
N ASN A 308 42.24 -13.28 -36.59
CA ASN A 308 42.43 -13.51 -35.15
C ASN A 308 41.23 -14.27 -34.59
N LEU A 309 41.48 -15.43 -33.98
CA LEU A 309 40.50 -16.30 -33.36
C LEU A 309 40.86 -16.48 -31.87
N GLU A 310 39.85 -16.55 -31.00
CA GLU A 310 40.00 -16.83 -29.56
C GLU A 310 39.25 -18.10 -29.18
N LEU A 311 39.55 -19.21 -29.87
CA LEU A 311 38.78 -20.46 -29.79
C LEU A 311 39.64 -21.61 -29.24
N ASN A 312 39.04 -22.53 -28.48
CA ASN A 312 39.75 -23.73 -28.00
C ASN A 312 39.53 -24.92 -28.95
N THR A 313 40.00 -24.78 -30.19
CA THR A 313 39.70 -25.73 -31.29
C THR A 313 40.95 -26.21 -32.00
N ASN A 314 40.84 -27.39 -32.60
CA ASN A 314 41.77 -27.91 -33.59
C ASN A 314 41.39 -27.40 -35.00
N PHE A 315 42.37 -27.37 -35.89
CA PHE A 315 42.20 -27.00 -37.31
C PHE A 315 42.38 -28.24 -38.19
N TRP A 316 41.52 -28.41 -39.19
CA TRP A 316 41.63 -29.50 -40.16
C TRP A 316 41.32 -29.05 -41.58
N ARG A 317 41.81 -29.82 -42.55
CA ARG A 317 41.52 -29.65 -43.98
C ARG A 317 40.33 -30.52 -44.38
N SER A 318 39.46 -29.99 -45.23
CA SER A 318 38.40 -30.78 -45.86
C SER A 318 38.09 -30.25 -47.27
N LYS A 319 37.64 -31.16 -48.16
CA LYS A 319 37.12 -30.81 -49.49
C LYS A 319 35.83 -30.01 -49.28
N GLY A 320 35.74 -28.83 -49.89
CA GLY A 320 34.81 -27.75 -49.55
C GLY A 320 33.32 -28.10 -49.38
N GLY A 321 32.56 -27.17 -48.79
CA GLY A 321 31.09 -27.26 -48.65
C GLY A 321 30.56 -27.68 -47.27
N GLN A 322 31.42 -27.75 -46.24
CA GLN A 322 31.02 -28.18 -44.89
C GLN A 322 30.54 -27.05 -43.96
N ALA A 323 30.68 -25.78 -44.37
CA ALA A 323 30.25 -24.61 -43.60
C ALA A 323 29.45 -23.64 -44.48
N THR A 324 28.59 -22.84 -43.87
CA THR A 324 27.81 -21.79 -44.53
C THR A 324 28.74 -20.80 -45.24
N ASN A 325 28.49 -20.53 -46.53
CA ASN A 325 29.29 -19.64 -47.40
C ASN A 325 30.75 -20.07 -47.68
N ALA A 326 31.10 -21.34 -47.50
CA ALA A 326 32.42 -21.85 -47.88
C ALA A 326 32.53 -22.11 -49.40
N PRO A 327 33.65 -21.74 -50.05
CA PRO A 327 33.87 -22.06 -51.46
C PRO A 327 33.99 -23.58 -51.67
N ALA A 328 33.64 -24.08 -52.87
CA ALA A 328 33.76 -25.49 -53.26
C ALA A 328 35.21 -26.00 -53.44
N ALA A 329 36.18 -25.32 -52.84
CA ALA A 329 37.61 -25.61 -52.89
C ALA A 329 38.09 -26.28 -51.60
N ASP A 330 39.33 -26.77 -51.58
CA ASP A 330 39.96 -27.28 -50.36
C ASP A 330 40.18 -26.16 -49.33
N CYS A 331 39.60 -26.33 -48.15
CA CYS A 331 39.55 -25.28 -47.12
C CYS A 331 40.07 -25.77 -45.77
N VAL A 332 40.52 -24.82 -44.95
CA VAL A 332 40.85 -25.01 -43.55
C VAL A 332 39.65 -24.60 -42.70
N TYR A 333 39.23 -25.51 -41.83
CA TYR A 333 38.09 -25.34 -40.93
C TYR A 333 38.51 -25.42 -39.46
N CYS A 334 37.67 -24.88 -38.60
CA CYS A 334 37.74 -25.05 -37.15
C CYS A 334 36.34 -25.07 -36.54
N TYR A 335 36.20 -25.50 -35.30
CA TYR A 335 34.94 -25.39 -34.56
C TYR A 335 34.83 -24.01 -33.90
N ASP A 336 33.64 -23.41 -33.96
CA ASP A 336 33.31 -22.26 -33.13
C ASP A 336 33.03 -22.68 -31.66
N ASN A 337 32.71 -21.71 -30.80
CA ASN A 337 32.38 -21.99 -29.40
C ASN A 337 31.10 -22.84 -29.21
N GLN A 338 30.28 -22.99 -30.25
CA GLN A 338 29.05 -23.77 -30.27
C GLN A 338 29.24 -25.15 -30.96
N HIS A 339 30.48 -25.55 -31.25
CA HIS A 339 30.84 -26.78 -31.96
C HIS A 339 30.25 -26.87 -33.38
N THR A 340 29.98 -25.73 -34.02
CA THR A 340 29.63 -25.67 -35.45
C THR A 340 30.88 -25.47 -36.31
N ILE A 341 30.86 -26.02 -37.53
CA ILE A 341 32.00 -25.95 -38.45
C ILE A 341 32.09 -24.54 -39.05
N MET A 342 33.21 -23.86 -38.81
CA MET A 342 33.48 -22.52 -39.31
C MET A 342 34.62 -22.53 -40.34
N PHE A 343 34.39 -21.85 -41.47
CA PHE A 343 35.39 -21.63 -42.52
C PHE A 343 36.43 -20.58 -42.08
N VAL A 344 37.73 -20.88 -42.26
CA VAL A 344 38.83 -19.97 -41.92
C VAL A 344 39.47 -19.35 -43.16
N CYS A 345 39.99 -20.18 -44.06
CA CYS A 345 40.58 -19.76 -45.33
C CYS A 345 40.75 -20.96 -46.28
N THR A 346 41.08 -20.72 -47.55
CA THR A 346 41.42 -21.81 -48.47
C THR A 346 42.84 -22.31 -48.19
N VAL A 347 43.09 -23.60 -48.46
CA VAL A 347 44.42 -24.21 -48.24
C VAL A 347 45.50 -23.47 -49.04
N GLN A 348 45.20 -23.08 -50.27
CA GLN A 348 46.12 -22.32 -51.12
C GLN A 348 46.52 -20.96 -50.52
N GLN A 349 45.57 -20.25 -49.88
CA GLN A 349 45.85 -18.96 -49.23
C GLN A 349 46.66 -19.11 -47.95
N PHE A 350 46.43 -20.21 -47.22
CA PHE A 350 47.21 -20.57 -46.04
C PHE A 350 48.65 -20.91 -46.42
N GLU A 351 48.86 -21.82 -47.37
CA GLU A 351 50.20 -22.28 -47.79
C GLU A 351 51.03 -21.15 -48.44
N GLN A 352 50.41 -20.24 -49.18
CA GLN A 352 51.09 -19.09 -49.80
C GLN A 352 51.39 -17.93 -48.82
N GLY A 353 51.06 -18.05 -47.54
CA GLY A 353 51.34 -17.00 -46.54
C GLY A 353 50.49 -15.73 -46.70
N LYS A 354 49.49 -15.73 -47.61
CA LYS A 354 48.60 -14.58 -47.86
C LYS A 354 47.65 -14.30 -46.69
N VAL A 355 47.30 -15.35 -45.94
CA VAL A 355 46.47 -15.24 -44.73
C VAL A 355 47.26 -15.77 -43.52
N ALA A 356 47.40 -14.92 -42.50
CA ALA A 356 48.00 -15.30 -41.23
C ALA A 356 46.91 -15.55 -40.19
N VAL A 357 46.75 -16.81 -39.77
CA VAL A 357 45.76 -17.22 -38.77
C VAL A 357 46.40 -17.23 -37.39
N TYR A 358 45.79 -16.54 -36.43
CA TYR A 358 46.19 -16.52 -35.03
C TYR A 358 45.07 -17.12 -34.18
N ASN A 359 45.42 -18.02 -33.26
CA ASN A 359 44.51 -18.52 -32.23
C ASN A 359 45.10 -18.25 -30.84
N LYS A 360 44.36 -17.61 -29.93
CA LYS A 360 44.85 -17.24 -28.58
C LYS A 360 46.23 -16.56 -28.63
N LYS A 361 46.40 -15.62 -29.56
CA LYS A 361 47.65 -14.87 -29.84
C LYS A 361 48.84 -15.71 -30.33
N LYS A 362 48.66 -17.01 -30.63
CA LYS A 362 49.67 -17.87 -31.26
C LYS A 362 49.36 -18.03 -32.75
N ARG A 363 50.35 -17.82 -33.62
CA ARG A 363 50.20 -18.04 -35.07
C ARG A 363 50.11 -19.54 -35.33
N ILE A 364 49.10 -19.94 -36.10
CA ILE A 364 48.95 -21.31 -36.56
C ILE A 364 49.86 -21.51 -37.77
N THR A 365 50.83 -22.41 -37.64
CA THR A 365 51.79 -22.75 -38.70
C THR A 365 51.67 -24.19 -39.16
N THR A 366 50.85 -25.00 -38.49
CA THR A 366 50.68 -26.43 -38.74
C THR A 366 49.21 -26.79 -38.70
N VAL A 367 48.71 -27.33 -39.81
CA VAL A 367 47.36 -27.90 -39.95
C VAL A 367 47.52 -29.27 -40.59
N ALA A 368 46.85 -30.31 -40.06
CA ALA A 368 46.97 -31.66 -40.58
C ALA A 368 46.55 -31.72 -42.06
N GLY A 369 47.46 -32.20 -42.92
CA GLY A 369 47.23 -32.29 -44.37
C GLY A 369 47.50 -31.01 -45.18
N CYS A 370 48.07 -29.96 -44.58
CA CYS A 370 48.54 -28.73 -45.27
C CYS A 370 50.06 -28.57 -45.15
N LYS A 371 50.68 -27.93 -46.15
CA LYS A 371 52.08 -27.46 -46.04
C LYS A 371 52.17 -26.25 -45.09
N PRO A 372 53.31 -26.06 -44.40
CA PRO A 372 53.51 -24.87 -43.57
C PRO A 372 53.47 -23.59 -44.44
N PRO A 373 52.89 -22.49 -43.93
CA PRO A 373 52.73 -21.26 -44.69
C PRO A 373 54.09 -20.66 -45.04
N GLN A 374 54.26 -20.21 -46.29
CA GLN A 374 55.40 -19.40 -46.70
C GLN A 374 55.48 -18.14 -45.82
N ARG A 375 56.69 -17.79 -45.39
CA ARG A 375 56.92 -16.68 -44.46
C ARG A 375 56.97 -15.34 -45.16
#